data_AF-A0A382JTE8-F1
#
_entry.id   AF-A0A382JTE8-F1
#
_cell.length_a   1.000
_cell.length_b   1.000
_cell.length_c   1.000
_cell.angle_alpha   90.00
_cell.angle_beta   90.00
_cell.angle_gamma   90.00
#
_symmetry.space_group_name_H-M   'P 1'
#
loop_
_entity.id
_entity.type
_entity.pdbx_description
1 polymer ?
#
loop_
_entity_poly.entity_id
_entity_poly.type
_entity_poly.pdbx_seq_one_letter_code
_entity_poly.pdbx_strand_id
1 'polypeptide(L)'
;MGSIQKGFDVLLIFSVSGETSELNSILRFSNRNNIPVVGVSCKSSSMLLRFSSIPILLPRVAEAGSSLAPTTSQINFLSFGDALAIALSKRKKFSNKHFVKLHPHGQLASALMLTKEIMAKGKEIPLIAANKTMLAAIKEMSKKRLGIVCCREKNGKINILTDGDL
;
A
#
# COMPACT_ATOMS: atom_id res chain seq x y z
N MET A 1 -4.61 25.84 -1.40
CA MET A 1 -5.97 25.28 -1.34
C MET A 1 -6.14 24.31 -2.50
N GLY A 2 -6.80 23.16 -2.29
CA GLY A 2 -6.93 22.09 -3.28
C GLY A 2 -7.91 22.41 -4.41
N SER A 3 -7.46 23.15 -5.41
CA SER A 3 -8.15 23.28 -6.70
C SER A 3 -7.63 22.23 -7.69
N ILE A 4 -8.46 21.80 -8.64
CA ILE A 4 -8.05 20.92 -9.73
C ILE A 4 -7.25 21.75 -10.75
N GLN A 5 -6.02 21.34 -11.04
CA GLN A 5 -5.04 22.10 -11.81
C GLN A 5 -4.62 21.41 -13.10
N LYS A 6 -4.61 22.18 -14.19
CA LYS A 6 -4.05 21.74 -15.47
C LYS A 6 -2.57 21.37 -15.31
N GLY A 7 -2.17 20.23 -15.86
CA GLY A 7 -0.78 19.76 -15.88
C GLY A 7 -0.33 19.01 -14.63
N PHE A 8 -1.11 19.06 -13.54
CA PHE A 8 -0.84 18.33 -12.30
C PHE A 8 -1.89 17.25 -12.04
N ASP A 9 -3.15 17.53 -12.36
CA ASP A 9 -4.27 16.64 -12.07
C ASP A 9 -4.83 15.98 -13.34
N VAL A 10 -5.45 14.82 -13.12
CA VAL A 10 -6.24 14.08 -14.10
C VAL A 10 -7.56 13.68 -13.46
N LEU A 11 -8.65 13.78 -14.21
CA LEU A 11 -9.95 13.28 -13.76
C LEU A 11 -10.12 11.82 -14.19
N LEU A 12 -10.34 10.93 -13.24
CA LEU A 12 -10.79 9.57 -13.49
C LEU A 12 -12.27 9.48 -13.10
N ILE A 13 -13.14 9.29 -14.08
CA ILE A 13 -14.59 9.36 -13.88
C ILE A 13 -15.25 8.05 -14.30
N PHE A 14 -16.08 7.51 -13.41
CA PHE A 14 -16.87 6.30 -13.63
C PHE A 14 -18.35 6.65 -13.76
N SER A 15 -19.01 6.20 -14.83
CA SER A 15 -20.45 6.31 -14.96
C SER A 15 -20.99 5.26 -15.93
N VAL A 16 -21.92 4.42 -15.45
CA VAL A 16 -22.50 3.33 -16.27
C VAL A 16 -23.17 3.88 -17.53
N SER A 17 -24.04 4.90 -17.37
CA SER A 17 -24.69 5.56 -18.50
C SER A 17 -23.77 6.56 -19.19
N GLY A 18 -22.94 7.27 -18.42
CA GLY A 18 -22.10 8.36 -18.90
C GLY A 18 -22.87 9.62 -19.30
N GLU A 19 -24.11 9.79 -18.82
CA GLU A 19 -25.04 10.85 -19.25
C GLU A 19 -25.64 11.68 -18.09
N THR A 20 -25.13 11.55 -16.85
CA THR A 20 -25.78 12.21 -15.71
C THR A 20 -25.63 13.74 -15.77
N SER A 21 -26.61 14.46 -15.22
CA SER A 21 -26.63 15.93 -15.23
C SER A 21 -25.41 16.55 -14.54
N GLU A 22 -24.97 15.94 -13.46
CA GLU A 22 -23.82 16.35 -12.65
C GLU A 22 -22.53 16.22 -13.46
N LEU A 23 -22.45 15.21 -14.33
CA LEU A 23 -21.28 14.93 -15.13
C LEU A 23 -21.02 16.02 -16.16
N ASN A 24 -22.07 16.62 -16.74
CA ASN A 24 -21.95 17.68 -17.73
C ASN A 24 -21.18 18.89 -17.19
N SER A 25 -21.47 19.30 -15.95
CA SER A 25 -20.76 20.40 -15.29
C SER A 25 -19.27 20.10 -15.10
N ILE A 26 -18.94 18.86 -14.71
CA ILE A 26 -17.57 18.39 -14.52
C ILE A 26 -16.81 18.36 -15.86
N LEU A 27 -17.41 17.77 -16.89
CA LEU A 27 -16.79 17.66 -18.22
C LEU A 27 -16.58 19.03 -18.87
N ARG A 28 -17.55 19.95 -18.74
CA ARG A 28 -17.40 21.33 -19.21
C ARG A 28 -16.25 22.05 -18.51
N PHE A 29 -16.16 21.92 -17.19
CA PHE A 29 -15.06 22.48 -16.42
C PHE A 29 -13.72 21.91 -16.87
N SER A 30 -13.63 20.59 -17.01
CA SER A 30 -12.41 19.90 -17.44
C SER A 30 -11.98 20.35 -18.83
N ASN A 31 -12.91 20.39 -19.79
CA ASN A 31 -12.65 20.82 -21.16
C ASN A 31 -12.19 22.28 -21.22
N ARG A 32 -12.89 23.20 -20.53
CA ARG A 32 -12.53 24.62 -20.48
C ARG A 32 -11.12 24.85 -19.92
N ASN A 33 -10.73 24.06 -18.92
CA ASN A 33 -9.43 24.19 -18.27
C ASN A 33 -8.35 23.26 -18.87
N ASN A 34 -8.65 22.53 -19.94
CA ASN A 34 -7.76 21.53 -20.54
C ASN A 34 -7.22 20.51 -19.52
N ILE A 35 -8.05 20.07 -18.59
CA ILE A 35 -7.71 19.00 -17.65
C ILE A 35 -8.03 17.67 -18.33
N PRO A 36 -7.08 16.72 -18.39
CA PRO A 36 -7.31 15.43 -19.04
C PRO A 36 -8.34 14.60 -18.28
N VAL A 37 -9.20 13.92 -19.03
CA VAL A 37 -10.25 13.04 -18.48
C VAL A 37 -10.02 11.61 -18.95
N VAL A 38 -9.93 10.69 -18.01
CA VAL A 38 -10.07 9.24 -18.21
C VAL A 38 -11.51 8.87 -17.86
N GLY A 39 -12.35 8.63 -18.87
CA GLY A 39 -13.74 8.28 -18.67
C GLY A 39 -13.95 6.78 -18.79
N VAL A 40 -14.61 6.18 -17.80
CA VAL A 40 -14.94 4.76 -17.76
C VAL A 40 -16.45 4.61 -17.79
N SER A 41 -16.98 3.95 -18.82
CA SER A 41 -18.43 3.76 -19.02
C SER A 41 -18.76 2.43 -19.67
N CYS A 42 -20.02 2.02 -19.59
CA CYS A 42 -20.55 0.82 -20.27
C CYS A 42 -21.32 1.15 -21.55
N LYS A 43 -21.39 2.44 -21.93
CA LYS A 43 -22.09 2.91 -23.14
C LYS A 43 -21.11 3.65 -24.03
N SER A 44 -20.79 3.06 -25.18
CA SER A 44 -19.82 3.60 -26.16
C SER A 44 -20.19 4.99 -26.68
N SER A 45 -21.48 5.26 -26.85
CA SER A 45 -22.02 6.53 -27.34
C SER A 45 -22.22 7.60 -26.26
N SER A 46 -21.81 7.35 -25.02
CA SER A 46 -22.05 8.26 -23.89
C SER A 46 -21.33 9.60 -24.02
N MET A 47 -21.92 10.65 -23.45
CA MET A 47 -21.25 11.95 -23.30
C MET A 47 -19.88 11.80 -22.64
N LEU A 48 -19.79 11.02 -21.56
CA LEU A 48 -18.51 10.77 -20.86
C LEU A 48 -17.40 10.34 -21.81
N LEU A 49 -17.60 9.27 -22.57
CA LEU A 49 -16.54 8.72 -23.42
C LEU A 49 -16.22 9.66 -24.58
N ARG A 50 -17.22 10.35 -25.14
CA ARG A 50 -17.03 11.33 -26.22
C ARG A 50 -16.15 12.52 -25.82
N PHE A 51 -16.25 12.97 -24.57
CA PHE A 51 -15.47 14.10 -24.05
C PHE A 51 -14.26 13.68 -23.21
N SER A 52 -13.92 12.40 -23.19
CA SER A 52 -12.74 11.89 -22.48
C SER A 52 -11.50 11.95 -23.35
N SER A 53 -10.37 12.34 -22.75
CA SER A 53 -9.04 12.22 -23.37
C SER A 53 -8.64 10.75 -23.55
N ILE A 54 -9.04 9.89 -22.58
CA ILE A 54 -8.84 8.45 -22.64
C ILE A 54 -10.20 7.78 -22.35
N PRO A 55 -10.96 7.39 -23.39
CA PRO A 55 -12.20 6.67 -23.21
C PRO A 55 -11.93 5.17 -22.94
N ILE A 56 -12.53 4.65 -21.87
CA ILE A 56 -12.48 3.25 -21.49
C ILE A 56 -13.90 2.70 -21.50
N LEU A 57 -14.17 1.84 -22.48
CA LEU A 57 -15.44 1.13 -22.57
C LEU A 57 -15.33 -0.21 -21.84
N LEU A 58 -16.13 -0.37 -20.79
CA LEU A 58 -16.33 -1.64 -20.11
C LEU A 58 -17.57 -2.35 -20.66
N PRO A 59 -17.64 -3.70 -20.56
CA PRO A 59 -18.81 -4.43 -21.00
C PRO A 59 -20.04 -4.04 -20.17
N ARG A 60 -21.20 -3.96 -20.83
CA ARG A 60 -22.47 -3.86 -20.15
C ARG A 60 -22.78 -5.20 -19.49
N VAL A 61 -23.13 -5.15 -18.21
CA VAL A 61 -23.48 -6.32 -17.41
C VAL A 61 -24.94 -6.25 -16.98
N ALA A 62 -25.57 -7.41 -16.80
CA ALA A 62 -26.90 -7.49 -16.22
C ALA A 62 -26.78 -7.25 -14.71
N GLU A 63 -27.60 -6.34 -14.18
CA GLU A 63 -27.67 -6.13 -12.73
C GLU A 63 -28.31 -7.35 -12.05
N ALA A 64 -27.79 -7.70 -10.88
CA ALA A 64 -28.36 -8.71 -10.02
C ALA A 64 -29.60 -8.15 -9.30
N GLY A 65 -30.69 -8.93 -9.29
CA GLY A 65 -31.96 -8.58 -8.64
C GLY A 65 -32.97 -7.89 -9.57
N SER A 66 -34.19 -7.67 -9.06
CA SER A 66 -35.30 -7.06 -9.80
C SER A 66 -35.31 -5.52 -9.76
N SER A 67 -34.36 -4.92 -9.03
CA SER A 67 -34.28 -3.47 -8.85
C SER A 67 -33.40 -2.80 -9.91
N LEU A 68 -33.64 -1.52 -10.14
CA LEU A 68 -32.78 -0.66 -10.96
C LEU A 68 -31.48 -0.23 -10.24
N ALA A 69 -31.20 -0.78 -9.05
CA ALA A 69 -30.01 -0.43 -8.29
C ALA A 69 -28.75 -1.03 -8.94
N PRO A 70 -27.64 -0.27 -9.04
CA PRO A 70 -26.37 -0.81 -9.51
C PRO A 70 -25.86 -1.90 -8.55
N THR A 71 -25.58 -3.10 -9.08
CA THR A 71 -25.05 -4.23 -8.31
C THR A 71 -23.85 -4.83 -9.05
N THR A 72 -24.10 -5.57 -10.13
CA THR A 72 -23.06 -6.18 -10.97
C THR A 72 -22.18 -5.13 -11.63
N SER A 73 -22.76 -3.99 -12.06
CA SER A 73 -21.98 -2.91 -12.67
C SER A 73 -21.00 -2.26 -11.69
N GLN A 74 -21.34 -2.18 -10.41
CA GLN A 74 -20.42 -1.67 -9.38
C GLN A 74 -19.23 -2.60 -9.22
N ILE A 75 -19.46 -3.92 -9.18
CA ILE A 75 -18.37 -4.90 -9.12
C ILE A 75 -17.49 -4.84 -10.36
N ASN A 76 -18.07 -4.64 -11.55
CA ASN A 76 -17.32 -4.45 -12.78
C ASN A 76 -16.38 -3.23 -12.70
N PHE A 77 -16.89 -2.09 -12.20
CA PHE A 77 -16.09 -0.89 -12.01
C PHE A 77 -15.01 -1.05 -10.93
N LEU A 78 -15.34 -1.68 -9.80
CA LEU A 78 -14.39 -1.97 -8.73
C LEU A 78 -13.26 -2.88 -9.22
N SER A 79 -13.60 -3.96 -9.92
CA SER A 79 -12.63 -4.91 -10.47
C SER A 79 -11.69 -4.24 -11.47
N PHE A 80 -12.22 -3.37 -12.34
CA PHE A 80 -11.40 -2.56 -13.24
C PHE A 80 -10.50 -1.58 -12.47
N GLY A 81 -11.02 -0.92 -11.45
CA GLY A 81 -10.26 -0.01 -10.58
C GLY A 81 -9.08 -0.69 -9.91
N ASP A 82 -9.30 -1.89 -9.35
CA ASP A 82 -8.25 -2.70 -8.73
C ASP A 82 -7.20 -3.13 -9.75
N ALA A 83 -7.62 -3.61 -10.93
CA ALA A 83 -6.70 -3.98 -12.00
C ALA A 83 -5.84 -2.78 -12.44
N LEU A 84 -6.44 -1.60 -12.58
CA LEU A 84 -5.73 -0.37 -12.92
C LEU A 84 -4.73 0.04 -11.82
N ALA A 85 -5.14 0.00 -10.55
CA ALA A 85 -4.29 0.32 -9.41
C ALA A 85 -3.08 -0.63 -9.32
N ILE A 86 -3.30 -1.93 -9.49
CA ILE A 86 -2.24 -2.95 -9.49
C ILE A 86 -1.30 -2.75 -10.69
N ALA A 87 -1.83 -2.49 -11.88
CA ALA A 87 -1.02 -2.23 -13.06
C ALA A 87 -0.14 -0.99 -12.88
N LEU A 88 -0.68 0.10 -12.33
CA LEU A 88 0.07 1.32 -12.02
C LEU A 88 1.11 1.09 -10.92
N SER A 89 0.77 0.33 -9.88
CA SER A 89 1.68 -0.07 -8.80
C SER A 89 2.90 -0.82 -9.35
N LYS A 90 2.67 -1.82 -10.21
CA LYS A 90 3.73 -2.56 -10.91
C LYS A 90 4.58 -1.64 -11.80
N ARG A 91 3.94 -0.79 -12.60
CA ARG A 91 4.64 0.16 -13.48
C ARG A 91 5.51 1.15 -12.71
N LYS A 92 5.05 1.61 -11.54
CA LYS A 92 5.81 2.50 -10.64
C LYS A 92 6.83 1.77 -9.77
N LYS A 93 6.98 0.44 -9.90
CA LYS A 93 7.83 -0.40 -9.03
C LYS A 93 7.55 -0.15 -7.55
N PHE A 94 6.27 0.03 -7.20
CA PHE A 94 5.85 0.21 -5.83
C PHE A 94 6.21 -1.05 -5.02
N SER A 95 6.86 -0.87 -3.88
CA SER A 95 7.53 -1.95 -3.15
C SER A 95 6.99 -2.01 -1.72
N ASN A 96 7.24 -3.12 -1.04
CA ASN A 96 6.86 -3.29 0.37
C ASN A 96 7.45 -2.19 1.25
N LYS A 97 8.66 -1.69 0.93
CA LYS A 97 9.26 -0.54 1.62
C LYS A 97 8.47 0.74 1.41
N HIS A 98 7.99 0.99 0.19
CA HIS A 98 7.11 2.12 -0.10
C HIS A 98 5.78 1.99 0.66
N PHE A 99 5.23 0.77 0.74
CA PHE A 99 4.01 0.48 1.48
C PHE A 99 4.16 0.79 2.98
N VAL A 100 5.18 0.24 3.65
CA VAL A 100 5.46 0.47 5.08
C VAL A 100 5.72 1.95 5.37
N LYS A 101 6.40 2.67 4.47
CA LYS A 101 6.63 4.11 4.63
C LYS A 101 5.33 4.92 4.67
N LEU A 102 4.34 4.53 3.84
CA LEU A 102 3.04 5.21 3.78
C LEU A 102 2.06 4.70 4.85
N HIS A 103 2.25 3.47 5.33
CA HIS A 103 1.41 2.80 6.32
C HIS A 103 2.30 2.17 7.41
N PRO A 104 2.85 2.97 8.34
CA PRO A 104 3.84 2.48 9.29
C PRO A 104 3.24 1.61 10.41
N HIS A 105 1.90 1.53 10.51
CA HIS A 105 1.20 0.85 11.59
C HIS A 105 0.38 -0.33 11.05
N GLY A 106 0.15 -1.32 11.92
CA GLY A 106 -0.70 -2.48 11.63
C GLY A 106 0.07 -3.75 11.26
N GLN A 107 -0.63 -4.89 11.29
CA GLN A 107 -0.03 -6.22 11.12
C GLN A 107 0.66 -6.40 9.77
N LEU A 108 0.09 -5.85 8.70
CA LEU A 108 0.67 -5.97 7.36
C LEU A 108 2.00 -5.22 7.25
N ALA A 109 2.11 -4.04 7.86
CA ALA A 109 3.37 -3.29 7.88
C ALA A 109 4.47 -4.07 8.63
N SER A 110 4.12 -4.64 9.78
CA SER A 110 5.01 -5.50 10.57
C SER A 110 5.47 -6.75 9.81
N ALA A 111 4.55 -7.41 9.08
CA ALA A 111 4.87 -8.59 8.27
C ALA A 111 5.79 -8.28 7.08
N LEU A 112 5.79 -7.03 6.61
CA LEU A 112 6.60 -6.58 5.49
C LEU A 112 7.96 -5.98 5.91
N MET A 113 8.21 -5.83 7.22
CA MET A 113 9.51 -5.41 7.72
C MET A 113 10.56 -6.51 7.57
N LEU A 114 11.74 -6.14 7.10
CA LEU A 114 12.84 -7.09 6.97
C LEU A 114 13.46 -7.36 8.33
N THR A 115 13.91 -8.59 8.60
CA THR A 115 14.62 -8.93 9.85
C THR A 115 15.80 -7.98 10.10
N LYS A 116 16.49 -7.55 9.05
CA LYS A 116 17.59 -6.59 9.14
C LYS A 116 17.20 -5.19 9.62
N GLU A 117 15.92 -4.84 9.57
CA GLU A 117 15.40 -3.54 10.00
C GLU A 117 15.06 -3.56 11.50
N ILE A 118 14.87 -4.75 12.09
CA ILE A 118 14.47 -4.91 13.50
C ILE A 118 15.50 -5.67 14.37
N MET A 119 16.45 -6.39 13.76
CA MET A 119 17.46 -7.13 14.53
C MET A 119 18.47 -6.20 15.19
N ALA A 120 18.85 -6.52 16.43
CA ALA A 120 19.93 -5.84 17.15
C ALA A 120 21.26 -5.98 16.39
N LYS A 121 22.03 -4.88 16.31
CA LYS A 121 23.31 -4.87 15.56
C LYS A 121 24.48 -4.34 16.37
N GLY A 122 25.66 -4.87 16.08
CA GLY A 122 26.93 -4.37 16.62
C GLY A 122 26.90 -4.30 18.14
N LYS A 123 26.99 -3.09 18.70
CA LYS A 123 26.99 -2.86 20.15
C LYS A 123 25.66 -3.13 20.82
N GLU A 124 24.55 -3.27 20.08
CA GLU A 124 23.25 -3.62 20.66
C GLU A 124 23.14 -5.11 21.01
N ILE A 125 23.96 -5.96 20.38
CA ILE A 125 24.00 -7.37 20.68
C ILE A 125 24.61 -7.56 22.09
N PRO A 126 23.87 -8.13 23.06
CA PRO A 126 24.38 -8.43 24.39
C PRO A 126 25.46 -9.49 24.27
N LEU A 127 26.73 -9.08 24.36
CA LEU A 127 27.87 -9.96 24.12
C LEU A 127 28.89 -9.81 25.25
N ILE A 128 29.22 -10.92 25.92
CA ILE A 128 30.25 -10.99 26.95
C ILE A 128 31.25 -12.11 26.64
N ALA A 129 32.41 -12.11 27.30
CA ALA A 129 33.32 -13.24 27.24
C ALA A 129 32.81 -14.40 28.09
N ALA A 130 32.98 -15.64 27.62
CA ALA A 130 32.48 -16.85 28.29
C ALA A 130 33.11 -17.13 29.66
N ASN A 131 34.22 -16.48 30.01
CA ASN A 131 34.88 -16.59 31.31
C ASN A 131 34.38 -15.55 32.35
N LYS A 132 33.33 -14.78 32.03
CA LYS A 132 32.73 -13.82 32.96
C LYS A 132 31.74 -14.52 33.91
N THR A 133 31.43 -13.86 35.02
CA THR A 133 30.50 -14.38 36.02
C THR A 133 29.06 -14.32 35.55
N MET A 134 28.19 -15.16 36.11
CA MET A 134 26.75 -15.11 35.85
C MET A 134 26.14 -13.75 36.17
N LEU A 135 26.60 -13.08 37.22
CA LEU A 135 26.16 -11.72 37.55
C LEU A 135 26.47 -10.70 36.44
N ALA A 136 27.60 -10.86 35.74
CA ALA A 136 27.94 -10.03 34.58
C ALA A 136 27.04 -10.35 33.37
N ALA A 137 26.69 -11.62 33.18
CA ALA A 137 25.76 -12.07 32.15
C ALA A 137 24.36 -11.46 32.34
N ILE A 138 23.81 -11.57 33.56
CA ILE A 138 22.52 -10.97 33.95
C ILE A 138 22.55 -9.46 33.72
N LYS A 139 23.61 -8.78 34.18
CA LYS A 139 23.73 -7.32 34.04
C LYS A 139 23.75 -6.87 32.58
N GLU A 140 24.47 -7.57 31.70
CA GLU A 140 24.48 -7.24 30.27
C GLU A 140 23.16 -7.56 29.58
N MET A 141 22.53 -8.70 29.93
CA MET A 141 21.21 -9.09 29.43
C MET A 141 20.14 -8.05 29.78
N SER A 142 20.03 -7.67 31.05
CA SER A 142 19.08 -6.63 31.51
C SER A 142 19.37 -5.26 30.90
N LYS A 143 20.64 -4.93 30.67
CA LYS A 143 21.04 -3.67 30.02
C LYS A 143 20.54 -3.58 28.58
N LYS A 144 20.57 -4.69 27.83
CA LYS A 144 20.12 -4.74 26.43
C LYS A 144 18.64 -5.04 26.26
N ARG A 145 17.96 -5.58 27.29
CA ARG A 145 16.52 -5.85 27.31
C ARG A 145 16.04 -6.77 26.17
N LEU A 146 16.90 -7.70 25.74
CA LEU A 146 16.59 -8.68 24.69
C LEU A 146 16.28 -10.08 25.26
N GLY A 147 16.35 -10.25 26.58
CA GLY A 147 16.14 -11.54 27.26
C GLY A 147 17.16 -12.62 26.93
N ILE A 148 18.27 -12.24 26.28
CA ILE A 148 19.38 -13.13 25.91
C ILE A 148 20.73 -12.44 26.14
N VAL A 149 21.78 -13.23 26.29
CA VAL A 149 23.17 -12.79 26.22
C VAL A 149 24.02 -13.83 25.51
N CYS A 150 24.86 -13.36 24.59
CA CYS A 150 25.83 -14.16 23.86
C CYS A 150 27.14 -14.22 24.66
N CYS A 151 27.60 -15.43 24.97
CA CYS A 151 28.87 -15.70 25.65
C CYS A 151 29.89 -16.19 24.63
N ARG A 152 30.89 -15.36 24.32
CA ARG A 152 31.93 -15.65 23.33
C ARG A 152 33.14 -16.32 23.97
N GLU A 153 33.47 -17.52 23.50
CA GLU A 153 34.70 -18.23 23.82
C GLU A 153 35.91 -17.67 23.06
N LYS A 154 37.13 -18.01 23.51
CA LYS A 154 38.38 -17.55 22.86
C LYS A 154 38.55 -18.09 21.43
N ASN A 155 38.01 -19.28 21.15
CA ASN A 155 38.00 -19.93 19.83
C ASN A 155 36.98 -19.32 18.86
N GLY A 156 36.19 -18.32 19.29
CA GLY A 156 35.15 -17.68 18.49
C GLY A 156 33.76 -18.34 18.59
N LYS A 157 33.61 -19.47 19.28
CA LYS A 157 32.31 -20.08 19.54
C LYS A 157 31.44 -19.15 20.39
N ILE A 158 30.16 -19.07 20.06
CA ILE A 158 29.17 -18.30 20.82
C ILE A 158 28.18 -19.26 21.44
N ASN A 159 28.08 -19.23 22.75
CA ASN A 159 27.01 -19.88 23.52
C ASN A 159 25.96 -18.82 23.87
N ILE A 160 24.71 -19.23 24.06
CA ILE A 160 23.61 -18.32 24.39
C ILE A 160 23.09 -18.70 25.77
N LEU A 161 22.88 -17.68 26.60
CA LEU A 161 22.09 -17.78 27.84
C LEU A 161 20.86 -16.91 27.67
N THR A 162 19.72 -17.43 28.10
CA THR A 162 18.42 -16.74 28.06
C THR A 162 17.90 -16.49 29.48
N ASP A 163 16.98 -15.55 29.64
CA ASP A 163 16.30 -15.33 30.94
C ASP A 163 15.62 -16.61 31.45
N GLY A 164 15.23 -17.53 30.58
CA GLY A 164 14.60 -18.80 30.96
C GLY A 164 15.57 -19.89 31.43
N ASP A 165 16.87 -19.70 31.21
CA ASP A 165 17.92 -20.62 31.71
C ASP A 165 18.36 -20.29 33.15
N LEU A 166 17.92 -19.15 33.68
CA LEU A 166 18.24 -18.62 35.01
C LEU A 166 17.16 -18.94 36.04
#